data_AF-A0A0C3A270-F1
#
_entry.id   AF-A0A0C3A270-F1
#
_cell.length_a   1.000
_cell.length_b   1.000
_cell.length_c   1.000
_cell.angle_alpha   90.00
_cell.angle_beta   90.00
_cell.angle_gamma   90.00
#
_symmetry.space_group_name_H-M   'P 1'
#
loop_
_entity.id
_entity.type
_entity.pdbx_description
1 polymer ?
#
loop_
_entity_poly.entity_id
_entity_poly.type
_entity_poly.pdbx_seq_one_letter_code
_entity_poly.pdbx_strand_id
1 'polypeptide(L)'
;MEPLQETLTYSYSLRLGDAPAQISVLIDADADRQGHYSFSLTLKAGPIERALCKPISLRLSIDPRQLEFSVFAFPPRSSLPTGCLYHLRVWLRSANIDHRLFGDDDLWIGRDPDFRSIGDASFAVLRNATQDMFIYQAVLGRAHVSFIIRWRLVEAGIYALSLDYEAGGVGRTLFDEYHLRLDCDPQTVSFMIFSIPAVSVPTGASHRLRFWICTPYTSSSPASSVTSHHTESFIYQRLWKSDDFKLGAFLEFDALGPKLIMAVRDASSVQNESEQPLRQLGRHRRSRLPPLPTSDSSGERVSDR
;
A
#
# COMPACT_ATOMS: atom_id res chain seq x y z
N MET A 1 1.34 -15.75 35.42
CA MET A 1 0.84 -14.43 35.01
C MET A 1 1.87 -13.87 34.07
N GLU A 2 1.62 -13.92 32.77
CA GLU A 2 2.46 -13.19 31.82
C GLU A 2 2.32 -11.68 32.13
N PRO A 3 3.42 -10.91 32.16
CA PRO A 3 3.32 -9.48 32.32
C PRO A 3 2.52 -8.92 31.14
N LEU A 4 1.45 -8.18 31.44
CA LEU A 4 0.74 -7.38 30.45
C LEU A 4 1.77 -6.48 29.76
N GLN A 5 2.03 -6.77 28.50
CA GLN A 5 2.96 -6.04 27.65
C GLN A 5 2.38 -4.63 27.47
N GLU A 6 3.07 -3.63 28.01
CA GLU A 6 2.57 -2.26 28.03
C GLU A 6 2.82 -1.61 26.66
N THR A 7 1.75 -1.35 25.93
CA THR A 7 1.76 -0.52 24.72
C THR A 7 1.57 0.94 25.11
N LEU A 8 2.48 1.81 24.68
CA LEU A 8 2.41 3.25 24.90
C LEU A 8 2.11 3.98 23.58
N THR A 9 1.27 5.00 23.64
CA THR A 9 0.90 5.78 22.46
C THR A 9 1.10 7.27 22.72
N TYR A 10 1.90 7.91 21.86
CA TYR A 10 2.11 9.35 21.83
C TYR A 10 1.38 9.95 20.64
N SER A 11 0.36 10.77 20.88
CA SER A 11 -0.48 11.33 19.82
C SER A 11 -0.28 12.83 19.66
N TYR A 12 -0.19 13.26 18.39
CA TYR A 12 0.10 14.63 17.98
C TYR A 12 -0.94 15.09 16.97
N SER A 13 -1.63 16.19 17.26
CA SER A 13 -2.57 16.81 16.32
C SER A 13 -1.83 17.75 15.38
N LEU A 14 -2.11 17.64 14.08
CA LEU A 14 -1.56 18.50 13.03
C LEU A 14 -2.67 19.01 12.11
N ARG A 15 -2.37 20.13 11.44
CA ARG A 15 -3.16 20.63 10.30
C ARG A 15 -2.29 20.59 9.06
N LEU A 16 -2.67 19.74 8.10
CA LEU A 16 -2.01 19.60 6.82
C LEU A 16 -2.82 20.43 5.82
N GLY A 17 -2.48 21.72 5.74
CA GLY A 17 -3.34 22.71 5.10
C GLY A 17 -4.63 22.84 5.90
N ASP A 18 -5.77 22.61 5.25
CA ASP A 18 -7.08 22.60 5.90
C ASP A 18 -7.53 21.21 6.37
N ALA A 19 -6.74 20.17 6.14
CA ALA A 19 -7.03 18.81 6.58
C ALA A 19 -6.55 18.58 8.03
N PRO A 20 -7.45 18.35 9.00
CA PRO A 20 -7.05 17.91 10.33
C PRO A 20 -6.54 16.48 10.28
N ALA A 21 -5.42 16.24 10.95
CA ALA A 21 -4.76 14.95 11.05
C ALA A 21 -4.24 14.71 12.47
N GLN A 22 -4.07 13.45 12.83
CA GLN A 22 -3.41 13.02 14.05
C GLN A 22 -2.33 12.00 13.69
N ILE A 23 -1.14 12.20 14.21
CA ILE A 23 -0.04 11.23 14.12
C ILE A 23 0.06 10.56 15.48
N SER A 24 0.19 9.24 15.49
CA SER A 24 0.47 8.48 16.70
C SER A 24 1.77 7.70 16.54
N VAL A 25 2.65 7.80 17.53
CA VAL A 25 3.82 6.95 17.69
C VAL A 25 3.46 5.89 18.74
N LEU A 26 3.34 4.64 18.30
CA LEU A 26 3.06 3.50 19.16
C LEU A 26 4.39 2.84 19.53
N ILE A 27 4.53 2.47 20.80
CA ILE A 27 5.73 1.85 21.35
C ILE A 27 5.31 0.57 22.05
N ASP A 28 5.77 -0.56 21.52
CA ASP A 28 5.53 -1.88 22.06
C ASP A 28 6.83 -2.44 22.61
N ALA A 29 6.83 -2.92 23.86
CA ALA A 29 7.95 -3.66 24.40
C ALA A 29 8.14 -4.96 23.59
N ASP A 30 9.38 -5.38 23.34
CA ASP A 30 9.66 -6.69 22.76
C ASP A 30 9.50 -7.76 23.84
N ALA A 31 8.63 -8.76 23.60
CA ALA A 31 8.35 -9.83 24.57
C ALA A 31 9.60 -10.67 24.88
N ASP A 32 10.48 -10.83 23.90
CA ASP A 32 11.62 -11.74 23.99
C ASP A 32 12.89 -11.01 24.48
N ARG A 33 12.90 -9.67 24.46
CA ARG A 33 14.13 -8.88 24.63
C ARG A 33 13.92 -7.69 25.54
N GLN A 34 14.42 -7.80 26.78
CA GLN A 34 14.38 -6.70 27.75
C GLN A 34 15.10 -5.44 27.22
N GLY A 35 14.43 -4.30 27.33
CA GLY A 35 14.96 -3.00 26.88
C GLY A 35 14.91 -2.79 25.37
N HIS A 36 14.33 -3.72 24.60
CA HIS A 36 14.05 -3.55 23.18
C HIS A 36 12.58 -3.18 22.99
N TYR A 37 12.33 -2.25 22.07
CA TYR A 37 11.00 -1.71 21.80
C TYR A 37 10.80 -1.56 20.29
N SER A 38 9.61 -1.87 19.82
CA SER A 38 9.14 -1.61 18.47
C SER A 38 8.39 -0.29 18.43
N PHE A 39 8.77 0.59 17.52
CA PHE A 39 8.13 1.87 17.28
C PHE A 39 7.36 1.79 15.97
N SER A 40 6.08 2.14 16.00
CA SER A 40 5.21 2.20 14.83
C SER A 40 4.64 3.60 14.65
N LEU A 41 4.43 4.01 13.40
CA LEU A 41 3.90 5.33 13.07
C LEU A 41 2.58 5.20 12.32
N THR A 42 1.51 5.74 12.91
CA THR A 42 0.19 5.81 12.26
C THR A 42 -0.24 7.23 12.00
N LEU A 43 -1.06 7.40 10.96
CA LEU A 43 -1.76 8.62 10.62
C LEU A 43 -3.25 8.35 10.65
N LYS A 44 -3.98 9.18 11.40
CA LYS A 44 -5.43 9.27 11.35
C LYS A 44 -5.84 10.60 10.72
N ALA A 45 -6.71 10.55 9.72
CA ALA A 45 -7.34 11.73 9.17
C ALA A 45 -8.79 11.42 8.76
N GLY A 46 -9.73 12.20 9.32
CA GLY A 46 -11.12 11.80 9.33
C GLY A 46 -11.32 10.48 10.10
N PRO A 47 -12.18 9.57 9.62
CA PRO A 47 -12.41 8.26 10.23
C PRO A 47 -11.40 7.19 9.78
N ILE A 48 -10.39 7.52 8.97
CA ILE A 48 -9.40 6.54 8.49
C ILE A 48 -8.10 6.69 9.26
N GLU A 49 -7.58 5.57 9.76
CA GLU A 49 -6.21 5.45 10.27
C GLU A 49 -5.43 4.39 9.50
N ARG A 50 -4.15 4.67 9.22
CA ARG A 50 -3.23 3.75 8.53
C ARG A 50 -1.81 3.88 9.04
N ALA A 51 -1.02 2.81 8.87
CA ALA A 51 0.42 2.88 9.05
C ALA A 51 1.08 3.73 7.94
N LEU A 52 2.10 4.52 8.30
CA LEU A 52 2.87 5.31 7.34
C LEU A 52 4.18 4.64 6.93
N CYS A 53 4.82 3.93 7.85
CA CYS A 53 6.14 3.34 7.67
C CYS A 53 6.19 1.95 8.28
N LYS A 54 7.20 1.16 7.88
CA LYS A 54 7.51 -0.07 8.60
C LYS A 54 7.95 0.27 10.03
N PRO A 55 7.56 -0.53 11.03
CA PRO A 55 8.03 -0.36 12.39
C PRO A 55 9.57 -0.45 12.48
N ILE A 56 10.15 0.26 13.43
CA ILE A 56 11.60 0.23 13.72
C ILE A 56 11.83 -0.27 15.14
N SER A 57 12.91 -1.00 15.36
CA SER A 57 13.27 -1.48 16.69
C SER A 57 14.41 -0.66 17.28
N LEU A 58 14.25 -0.20 18.51
CA LEU A 58 15.28 0.52 19.26
C LEU A 58 15.54 -0.16 20.60
N ARG A 59 16.78 -0.02 21.09
CA ARG A 59 17.12 -0.36 22.46
C ARG A 59 17.07 0.91 23.30
N LEU A 60 16.30 0.88 24.38
CA LEU A 60 16.16 2.00 25.29
C LEU A 60 16.82 1.67 26.63
N SER A 61 17.56 2.65 27.16
CA SER A 61 18.07 2.63 28.54
C SER A 61 17.33 3.63 29.44
N ILE A 62 16.29 4.26 28.89
CA ILE A 62 15.44 5.27 29.54
C ILE A 62 14.02 4.71 29.53
N ASP A 63 13.23 5.06 30.55
CA ASP A 63 11.81 4.70 30.61
C ASP A 63 11.10 5.24 29.35
N PRO A 64 10.45 4.38 28.54
CA PRO A 64 9.68 4.80 27.37
C PRO A 64 8.67 5.92 27.65
N ARG A 65 8.13 6.01 28.87
CA ARG A 65 7.18 7.05 29.28
C ARG A 65 7.78 8.46 29.31
N GLN A 66 9.11 8.56 29.37
CA GLN A 66 9.85 9.83 29.43
C GLN A 66 10.34 10.30 28.06
N LEU A 67 10.00 9.58 26.98
CA LEU A 67 10.41 9.96 25.63
C LEU A 67 9.66 11.22 25.17
N GLU A 68 10.36 12.08 24.44
CA GLU A 68 9.81 13.27 23.81
C GLU A 68 9.98 13.16 22.29
N PHE A 69 8.93 13.42 21.52
CA PHE A 69 9.02 13.45 20.05
C PHE A 69 8.76 14.85 19.50
N SER A 70 9.53 15.20 18.48
CA SER A 70 9.22 16.30 17.56
C SER A 70 8.62 15.73 16.28
N VAL A 71 7.34 16.03 16.06
CA VAL A 71 6.57 15.62 14.88
C VAL A 71 6.23 16.87 14.09
N PHE A 72 6.70 16.94 12.84
CA PHE A 72 6.42 18.07 11.97
C PHE A 72 6.31 17.63 10.51
N ALA A 73 5.49 18.36 9.76
CA ALA A 73 5.31 18.17 8.33
C ALA A 73 5.50 19.51 7.62
N PHE A 74 6.13 19.49 6.45
CA PHE A 74 6.31 20.68 5.64
C PHE A 74 5.84 20.44 4.20
N PRO A 75 5.13 21.39 3.57
CA PRO A 75 4.75 21.27 2.18
C PRO A 75 5.98 21.48 1.28
N PRO A 76 6.13 20.72 0.18
CA PRO A 76 7.11 21.03 -0.84
C PRO A 76 6.66 22.25 -1.67
N ARG A 77 7.57 22.75 -2.53
CA ARG A 77 7.30 23.94 -3.36
C ARG A 77 6.12 23.78 -4.32
N SER A 78 5.87 22.56 -4.80
CA SER A 78 4.78 22.28 -5.74
C SER A 78 4.23 20.87 -5.54
N SER A 79 2.93 20.72 -5.80
CA SER A 79 2.22 19.44 -5.80
C SER A 79 0.97 19.54 -6.67
N LEU A 80 0.49 18.40 -7.18
CA LEU A 80 -0.78 18.29 -7.91
C LEU A 80 -1.55 17.08 -7.37
N PRO A 81 -2.74 17.25 -6.78
CA PRO A 81 -3.40 18.54 -6.50
C PRO A 81 -2.59 19.46 -5.58
N THR A 82 -2.75 20.77 -5.75
CA THR A 82 -2.05 21.79 -4.95
C THR A 82 -2.39 21.64 -3.47
N GLY A 83 -1.38 21.81 -2.61
CA GLY A 83 -1.57 21.83 -1.16
C GLY A 83 -1.90 20.47 -0.55
N CYS A 84 -1.65 19.38 -1.26
CA CYS A 84 -1.97 18.02 -0.79
C CYS A 84 -0.77 17.15 -0.48
N LEU A 85 0.46 17.58 -0.80
CA LEU A 85 1.68 16.82 -0.54
C LEU A 85 2.44 17.43 0.64
N TYR A 86 2.95 16.55 1.51
CA TYR A 86 3.75 16.93 2.67
C TYR A 86 4.93 15.98 2.85
N HIS A 87 6.01 16.51 3.41
CA HIS A 87 7.13 15.71 3.90
C HIS A 87 7.03 15.64 5.43
N LEU A 88 6.74 14.47 5.97
CA LEU A 88 6.63 14.21 7.41
C LEU A 88 8.00 13.84 7.98
N ARG A 89 8.30 14.33 9.18
CA ARG A 89 9.46 13.93 9.98
C ARG A 89 9.05 13.69 11.43
N VAL A 90 9.61 12.62 11.99
CA VAL A 90 9.47 12.29 13.42
C VAL A 90 10.86 12.09 14.00
N TRP A 91 11.20 12.90 14.99
CA TRP A 91 12.45 12.81 15.73
C TRP A 91 12.16 12.46 17.18
N LEU A 92 12.94 11.54 17.73
CA LEU A 92 12.98 11.24 19.15
C LEU A 92 14.06 12.11 19.80
N ARG A 93 13.70 12.80 20.87
CA ARG A 93 14.60 13.67 21.63
C ARG A 93 14.90 13.00 22.96
N SER A 94 16.18 12.82 23.26
CA SER A 94 16.61 12.17 24.49
C SER A 94 17.95 12.71 24.93
N ALA A 95 18.05 13.19 26.18
CA ALA A 95 19.28 13.74 26.75
C ALA A 95 19.96 14.80 25.85
N ASN A 96 19.18 15.70 25.24
CA ASN A 96 19.62 16.71 24.26
C ASN A 96 20.22 16.15 22.96
N ILE A 97 19.97 14.88 22.64
CA ILE A 97 20.32 14.25 21.38
C ILE A 97 19.02 13.98 20.61
N ASP A 98 18.99 14.40 19.35
CA ASP A 98 17.85 14.21 18.46
C ASP A 98 18.13 13.06 17.47
N HIS A 99 17.27 12.04 17.47
CA HIS A 99 17.34 10.87 16.62
C HIS A 99 16.21 10.91 15.58
N ARG A 100 16.52 10.90 14.29
CA ARG A 100 15.49 10.77 13.25
C ARG A 100 14.96 9.35 13.27
N LEU A 101 13.68 9.18 13.61
CA LEU A 101 13.02 7.88 13.63
C LEU A 101 12.33 7.57 12.31
N PHE A 102 11.47 8.48 11.86
CA PHE A 102 10.66 8.27 10.67
C PHE A 102 10.73 9.46 9.71
N GLY A 103 10.49 9.18 8.44
CA GLY A 103 10.20 10.21 7.46
C GLY A 103 9.49 9.65 6.24
N ASP A 104 8.53 10.40 5.74
CA ASP A 104 7.79 10.12 4.52
C ASP A 104 7.78 11.40 3.67
N ASP A 105 8.28 11.31 2.44
CA ASP A 105 8.33 12.42 1.48
C ASP A 105 7.13 12.42 0.53
N ASP A 106 6.26 11.42 0.63
CA ASP A 106 5.12 11.21 -0.24
C ASP A 106 3.82 11.11 0.59
N LEU A 107 3.68 11.95 1.62
CA LEU A 107 2.46 12.02 2.41
C LEU A 107 1.41 12.87 1.70
N TRP A 108 0.43 12.21 1.09
CA TRP A 108 -0.64 12.87 0.34
C TRP A 108 -1.97 12.86 1.09
N ILE A 109 -2.42 14.06 1.44
CA ILE A 109 -3.65 14.31 2.20
C ILE A 109 -4.15 15.72 1.91
N GLY A 110 -5.45 15.89 1.79
CA GLY A 110 -6.05 17.19 1.62
C GLY A 110 -7.54 17.20 1.95
N ARG A 111 -8.05 18.39 2.23
CA ARG A 111 -9.48 18.65 2.38
C ARG A 111 -9.98 19.25 1.09
N ASP A 112 -10.96 18.59 0.47
CA ASP A 112 -11.55 19.01 -0.82
C ASP A 112 -10.52 19.45 -1.89
N PRO A 113 -9.52 18.61 -2.25
CA PRO A 113 -8.55 18.96 -3.29
C PRO A 113 -9.22 19.29 -4.61
N ASP A 114 -8.71 20.31 -5.31
CA ASP A 114 -9.19 20.63 -6.66
C ASP A 114 -8.58 19.69 -7.70
N PHE A 115 -9.12 18.47 -7.81
CA PHE A 115 -8.69 17.49 -8.79
C PHE A 115 -8.85 17.96 -10.24
N ARG A 116 -9.72 18.95 -10.50
CA ARG A 116 -9.92 19.54 -11.84
C ARG A 116 -8.70 20.32 -12.33
N SER A 117 -7.81 20.73 -11.42
CA SER A 117 -6.54 21.37 -11.77
C SER A 117 -5.53 20.40 -12.40
N ILE A 118 -5.79 19.09 -12.37
CA ILE A 118 -4.92 18.09 -12.97
C ILE A 118 -5.23 17.99 -14.46
N GLY A 119 -4.39 18.62 -15.29
CA GLY A 119 -4.46 18.54 -16.74
C GLY A 119 -4.37 17.11 -17.26
N ASP A 120 -5.09 16.83 -18.34
CA ASP A 120 -5.11 15.55 -19.08
C ASP A 120 -5.52 14.31 -18.26
N ALA A 121 -6.00 14.49 -17.03
CA ALA A 121 -6.44 13.39 -16.19
C ALA A 121 -7.74 12.77 -16.69
N SER A 122 -7.76 11.44 -16.77
CA SER A 122 -8.97 10.63 -16.95
C SER A 122 -9.40 10.10 -15.59
N PHE A 123 -10.65 10.38 -15.20
CA PHE A 123 -11.21 10.01 -13.90
C PHE A 123 -12.11 8.80 -14.03
N ALA A 124 -11.97 7.86 -13.09
CA ALA A 124 -12.86 6.71 -13.05
C ALA A 124 -14.19 7.09 -12.39
N VAL A 125 -15.28 6.54 -12.93
CA VAL A 125 -16.65 6.79 -12.47
C VAL A 125 -17.17 5.54 -11.78
N LEU A 126 -17.74 5.69 -10.58
CA LEU A 126 -18.38 4.60 -9.87
C LEU A 126 -19.57 4.07 -10.69
N ARG A 127 -19.63 2.76 -10.90
CA ARG A 127 -20.69 2.08 -11.64
C ARG A 127 -21.51 1.13 -10.81
N ASN A 128 -20.84 0.43 -9.90
CA ASN A 128 -21.48 -0.52 -9.02
C ASN A 128 -20.85 -0.44 -7.63
N ALA A 129 -21.68 -0.52 -6.61
CA ALA A 129 -21.26 -0.57 -5.22
C ALA A 129 -22.07 -1.65 -4.51
N THR A 130 -21.37 -2.50 -3.80
CA THR A 130 -21.89 -3.59 -2.98
C THR A 130 -21.22 -3.52 -1.61
N GLN A 131 -21.62 -4.38 -0.68
CA GLN A 131 -21.14 -4.30 0.71
C GLN A 131 -19.61 -4.42 0.84
N ASP A 132 -18.99 -5.23 -0.01
CA ASP A 132 -17.57 -5.58 0.04
C ASP A 132 -16.80 -5.15 -1.21
N MET A 133 -17.47 -4.59 -2.22
CA MET A 133 -16.85 -4.28 -3.51
C MET A 133 -17.39 -3.00 -4.16
N PHE A 134 -16.47 -2.23 -4.75
CA PHE A 134 -16.77 -1.07 -5.58
C PHE A 134 -16.14 -1.24 -6.97
N ILE A 135 -16.93 -0.99 -8.02
CA ILE A 135 -16.48 -1.08 -9.41
C ILE A 135 -16.52 0.32 -10.02
N TYR A 136 -15.34 0.82 -10.39
CA TYR A 136 -15.15 2.07 -11.09
C TYR A 136 -14.78 1.79 -12.54
N GLN A 137 -15.25 2.62 -13.48
CA GLN A 137 -14.90 2.51 -14.89
C GLN A 137 -14.22 3.76 -15.41
N ALA A 138 -13.18 3.58 -16.22
CA ALA A 138 -12.45 4.65 -16.87
C ALA A 138 -12.08 4.29 -18.31
N VAL A 139 -11.60 5.29 -19.05
CA VAL A 139 -10.98 5.10 -20.37
C VAL A 139 -9.51 5.54 -20.28
N LEU A 140 -8.59 4.60 -20.52
CA LEU A 140 -7.14 4.81 -20.47
C LEU A 140 -6.53 4.40 -21.82
N GLY A 141 -5.92 5.34 -22.54
CA GLY A 141 -5.26 5.01 -23.83
C GLY A 141 -6.23 4.36 -24.83
N ARG A 142 -7.49 4.84 -24.87
CA ARG A 142 -8.62 4.27 -25.62
C ARG A 142 -9.15 2.91 -25.12
N ALA A 143 -8.54 2.29 -24.11
CA ALA A 143 -9.04 1.06 -23.51
C ALA A 143 -10.11 1.37 -22.45
N HIS A 144 -11.19 0.60 -22.46
CA HIS A 144 -12.14 0.57 -21.35
C HIS A 144 -11.56 -0.27 -20.22
N VAL A 145 -11.54 0.30 -19.02
CA VAL A 145 -10.94 -0.30 -17.83
C VAL A 145 -11.93 -0.31 -16.69
N SER A 146 -12.07 -1.45 -16.03
CA SER A 146 -12.76 -1.58 -14.75
C SER A 146 -11.72 -1.64 -13.63
N PHE A 147 -11.81 -0.75 -12.65
CA PHE A 147 -11.09 -0.82 -11.40
C PHE A 147 -12.00 -1.43 -10.34
N ILE A 148 -11.57 -2.55 -9.76
CA ILE A 148 -12.38 -3.34 -8.84
C ILE A 148 -11.71 -3.28 -7.47
N ILE A 149 -12.37 -2.59 -6.56
CA ILE A 149 -11.90 -2.42 -5.19
C ILE A 149 -12.63 -3.42 -4.32
N ARG A 150 -11.92 -4.15 -3.47
CA ARG A 150 -12.54 -5.05 -2.49
C ARG A 150 -12.05 -4.79 -1.08
N TRP A 151 -12.96 -4.95 -0.13
CA TRP A 151 -12.73 -4.83 1.30
C TRP A 151 -12.97 -6.17 1.98
N ARG A 152 -12.08 -6.52 2.91
CA ARG A 152 -12.26 -7.67 3.80
C ARG A 152 -12.04 -7.23 5.24
N LEU A 153 -13.03 -7.45 6.11
CA LEU A 153 -12.84 -7.27 7.54
C LEU A 153 -11.80 -8.29 8.04
N VAL A 154 -10.73 -7.81 8.66
CA VAL A 154 -9.65 -8.64 9.23
C VAL A 154 -9.82 -8.77 10.73
N GLU A 155 -10.07 -7.64 11.39
CA GLU A 155 -10.29 -7.52 12.83
C GLU A 155 -11.30 -6.39 13.06
N ALA A 156 -11.86 -6.28 14.27
CA ALA A 156 -12.81 -5.22 14.61
C ALA A 156 -12.30 -3.82 14.21
N GLY A 157 -12.94 -3.23 13.19
CA GLY A 157 -12.56 -1.92 12.64
C GLY A 157 -11.34 -1.94 11.71
N ILE A 158 -10.63 -3.06 11.53
CA ILE A 158 -9.48 -3.19 10.64
C ILE A 158 -9.88 -3.94 9.38
N TYR A 159 -9.65 -3.31 8.23
CA TYR A 159 -9.98 -3.86 6.93
C TYR A 159 -8.74 -3.99 6.06
N ALA A 160 -8.68 -5.07 5.29
CA ALA A 160 -7.77 -5.25 4.17
C ALA A 160 -8.44 -4.76 2.88
N LEU A 161 -7.78 -3.84 2.19
CA LEU A 161 -8.20 -3.27 0.91
C LEU A 161 -7.34 -3.83 -0.22
N SER A 162 -7.98 -4.19 -1.32
CA SER A 162 -7.32 -4.59 -2.57
C SER A 162 -7.87 -3.80 -3.75
N LEU A 163 -7.06 -3.67 -4.79
CA LEU A 163 -7.43 -3.05 -6.05
C LEU A 163 -6.94 -3.90 -7.22
N ASP A 164 -7.88 -4.37 -8.03
CA ASP A 164 -7.61 -4.97 -9.33
C ASP A 164 -7.96 -3.99 -10.46
N TYR A 165 -7.37 -4.21 -11.63
CA TYR A 165 -7.92 -3.70 -12.88
C TYR A 165 -8.27 -4.85 -13.83
N GLU A 166 -9.25 -4.61 -14.70
CA GLU A 166 -9.62 -5.49 -15.79
C GLU A 166 -9.88 -4.68 -17.07
N ALA A 167 -9.33 -5.14 -18.19
CA ALA A 167 -9.59 -4.59 -19.52
C ALA A 167 -9.55 -5.71 -20.56
N GLY A 168 -10.60 -5.83 -21.39
CA GLY A 168 -10.66 -6.81 -22.48
C GLY A 168 -10.52 -8.27 -22.04
N GLY A 169 -10.98 -8.61 -20.83
CA GLY A 169 -10.88 -9.96 -20.26
C GLY A 169 -9.51 -10.29 -19.63
N VAL A 170 -8.58 -9.33 -19.58
CA VAL A 170 -7.29 -9.47 -18.89
C VAL A 170 -7.26 -8.54 -17.70
N GLY A 171 -6.87 -9.06 -16.54
CA GLY A 171 -6.76 -8.27 -15.32
C GLY A 171 -5.55 -8.63 -14.49
N ARG A 172 -5.24 -7.76 -13.54
CA ARG A 172 -4.18 -7.97 -12.54
C ARG A 172 -4.47 -7.15 -11.29
N THR A 173 -4.03 -7.68 -10.16
CA THR A 173 -3.97 -6.98 -8.88
C THR A 173 -2.89 -5.91 -8.88
N LEU A 174 -3.30 -4.67 -8.63
CA LEU A 174 -2.43 -3.50 -8.52
C LEU A 174 -1.81 -3.41 -7.12
N PHE A 175 -2.61 -3.68 -6.10
CA PHE A 175 -2.16 -3.93 -4.74
C PHE A 175 -3.16 -4.82 -4.01
N ASP A 176 -2.67 -5.52 -3.00
CA ASP A 176 -3.48 -6.38 -2.13
C ASP A 176 -3.06 -6.16 -0.68
N GLU A 177 -3.93 -6.54 0.25
CA GLU A 177 -3.70 -6.55 1.69
C GLU A 177 -3.24 -5.18 2.26
N TYR A 178 -3.76 -4.09 1.71
CA TYR A 178 -3.52 -2.77 2.27
C TYR A 178 -4.41 -2.59 3.52
N HIS A 179 -3.80 -2.61 4.70
CA HIS A 179 -4.52 -2.57 5.97
C HIS A 179 -4.82 -1.14 6.43
N LEU A 180 -6.08 -0.88 6.80
CA LEU A 180 -6.52 0.37 7.39
C LEU A 180 -7.57 0.14 8.48
N ARG A 181 -7.58 1.03 9.47
CA ARG A 181 -8.58 1.09 10.52
C ARG A 181 -9.64 2.13 10.15
N LEU A 182 -10.91 1.73 10.17
CA LEU A 182 -12.06 2.57 9.88
C LEU A 182 -12.89 2.80 11.15
N ASP A 183 -13.04 4.06 11.51
CA ASP A 183 -13.97 4.55 12.54
C ASP A 183 -15.31 5.00 11.91
N CYS A 184 -15.71 4.39 10.79
CA CYS A 184 -16.97 4.64 10.08
C CYS A 184 -17.45 3.37 9.34
N ASP A 185 -18.69 3.39 8.84
CA ASP A 185 -19.19 2.36 7.93
C ASP A 185 -18.40 2.41 6.60
N PRO A 186 -17.81 1.29 6.12
CA PRO A 186 -17.14 1.22 4.82
C PRO A 186 -17.98 1.74 3.65
N GLN A 187 -19.32 1.63 3.72
CA GLN A 187 -20.22 2.12 2.67
C GLN A 187 -20.28 3.66 2.58
N THR A 188 -19.81 4.38 3.61
CA THR A 188 -19.69 5.85 3.60
C THR A 188 -18.38 6.32 2.98
N VAL A 189 -17.46 5.41 2.73
CA VAL A 189 -16.18 5.68 2.05
C VAL A 189 -16.41 5.67 0.54
N SER A 190 -15.78 6.61 -0.15
CA SER A 190 -15.69 6.57 -1.61
C SER A 190 -14.24 6.71 -2.06
N PHE A 191 -14.01 6.57 -3.36
CA PHE A 191 -12.68 6.60 -3.96
C PHE A 191 -12.59 7.58 -5.11
N MET A 192 -11.41 8.17 -5.23
CA MET A 192 -11.01 9.01 -6.35
C MET A 192 -9.85 8.31 -7.07
N ILE A 193 -10.15 7.78 -8.26
CA ILE A 193 -9.17 7.09 -9.11
C ILE A 193 -9.00 7.92 -10.38
N PHE A 194 -7.76 8.27 -10.69
CA PHE A 194 -7.47 8.96 -11.94
C PHE A 194 -6.14 8.54 -12.52
N SER A 195 -6.03 8.69 -13.83
CA SER A 195 -4.83 8.40 -14.59
C SER A 195 -4.42 9.61 -15.42
N ILE A 196 -3.12 9.90 -15.48
CA ILE A 196 -2.56 10.93 -16.35
C ILE A 196 -1.74 10.23 -17.44
N PRO A 197 -2.00 10.47 -18.74
CA PRO A 197 -1.20 9.92 -19.82
C PRO A 197 0.30 10.26 -19.66
N ALA A 198 1.16 9.30 -19.97
CA ALA A 198 2.60 9.47 -19.98
C ALA A 198 3.17 9.23 -21.39
N VAL A 199 4.24 9.95 -21.71
CA VAL A 199 4.99 9.74 -22.95
C VAL A 199 5.43 8.28 -23.02
N SER A 200 5.11 7.64 -24.14
CA SER A 200 5.28 6.20 -24.29
C SER A 200 5.43 5.78 -25.74
N VAL A 201 6.02 4.60 -25.90
CA VAL A 201 6.24 3.94 -27.18
C VAL A 201 5.73 2.50 -27.00
N PRO A 202 4.62 2.08 -27.65
CA PRO A 202 3.74 2.88 -28.52
C PRO A 202 2.95 3.97 -27.77
N THR A 203 2.52 5.00 -28.50
CA THR A 203 1.76 6.14 -27.96
C THR A 203 0.46 5.70 -27.29
N GLY A 204 0.15 6.29 -26.13
CA GLY A 204 -1.08 6.02 -25.38
C GLY A 204 -1.01 4.76 -24.51
N ALA A 205 0.12 4.07 -24.48
CA ALA A 205 0.29 2.83 -23.73
C ALA A 205 0.67 3.04 -22.26
N SER A 206 1.11 4.23 -21.83
CA SER A 206 1.57 4.47 -20.45
C SER A 206 0.78 5.53 -19.74
N HIS A 207 0.52 5.30 -18.46
CA HIS A 207 -0.27 6.17 -17.60
C HIS A 207 0.34 6.23 -16.20
N ARG A 208 0.16 7.37 -15.53
CA ARG A 208 0.41 7.53 -14.10
C ARG A 208 -0.92 7.38 -13.38
N LEU A 209 -1.09 6.30 -12.63
CA LEU A 209 -2.30 5.97 -11.90
C LEU A 209 -2.21 6.45 -10.46
N ARG A 210 -3.29 7.01 -9.94
CA ARG A 210 -3.42 7.51 -8.57
C ARG A 210 -4.70 6.99 -7.95
N PHE A 211 -4.59 6.48 -6.72
CA PHE A 211 -5.70 5.90 -5.99
C PHE A 211 -5.82 6.58 -4.62
N TRP A 212 -6.95 7.27 -4.44
CA TRP A 212 -7.27 8.02 -3.23
C TRP A 212 -8.52 7.45 -2.58
N ILE A 213 -8.50 7.40 -1.26
CA ILE A 213 -9.66 7.16 -0.42
C ILE A 213 -10.23 8.52 0.02
N CYS A 214 -11.54 8.64 0.08
CA CYS A 214 -12.20 9.84 0.58
C CYS A 214 -13.32 9.52 1.56
N THR A 215 -13.42 10.36 2.58
CA THR A 215 -14.39 10.21 3.67
C THR A 215 -15.08 11.52 3.98
N PRO A 216 -16.38 11.50 4.31
CA PRO A 216 -17.10 12.69 4.77
C PRO A 216 -16.38 13.34 5.95
N TYR A 217 -16.35 14.66 5.94
CA TYR A 217 -15.79 15.50 7.00
C TYR A 217 -16.90 16.34 7.64
N THR A 218 -17.22 16.03 8.88
CA THR A 218 -18.09 16.86 9.72
C THR A 218 -17.24 17.71 10.65
N SER A 219 -17.25 19.03 10.44
CA SER A 219 -16.61 19.97 11.37
C SER A 219 -17.35 19.93 12.71
N SER A 220 -16.65 19.64 13.79
CA SER A 220 -17.22 19.55 15.14
C SER A 220 -17.47 20.91 15.81
N SER A 221 -17.52 22.02 15.05
CA SER A 221 -17.69 23.36 15.62
C SER A 221 -19.18 23.65 15.91
N PRO A 222 -19.58 23.88 17.18
CA PRO A 222 -20.98 24.17 17.54
C PRO A 222 -21.44 25.58 17.13
N ALA A 223 -20.56 26.42 16.58
CA ALA A 223 -20.79 27.86 16.45
C ALA A 223 -21.31 28.34 15.08
N SER A 224 -21.79 27.44 14.22
CA SER A 224 -22.21 27.81 12.85
C SER A 224 -23.63 27.33 12.54
N SER A 225 -24.58 27.67 13.39
CA SER A 225 -25.99 27.66 13.01
C SER A 225 -26.32 28.96 12.25
N VAL A 226 -27.05 28.80 11.15
CA VAL A 226 -27.80 29.81 10.38
C VAL A 226 -27.18 30.08 8.99
N THR A 227 -27.71 29.36 7.99
CA THR A 227 -27.81 29.71 6.55
C THR A 227 -26.69 29.41 5.54
N SER A 228 -25.71 28.55 5.80
CA SER A 228 -24.89 28.01 4.70
C SER A 228 -25.50 26.74 4.13
N HIS A 229 -25.80 26.70 2.83
CA HIS A 229 -25.98 25.45 2.09
C HIS A 229 -24.88 24.47 2.54
N HIS A 230 -25.26 23.30 3.07
CA HIS A 230 -24.30 22.29 3.52
C HIS A 230 -23.51 21.77 2.32
N THR A 231 -22.40 22.42 1.99
CA THR A 231 -21.41 21.86 1.07
C THR A 231 -20.79 20.68 1.79
N GLU A 232 -21.12 19.46 1.35
CA GLU A 232 -20.46 18.26 1.83
C GLU A 232 -18.94 18.41 1.62
N SER A 233 -18.17 18.22 2.68
CA SER A 233 -16.73 18.38 2.69
C SER A 233 -16.11 17.02 2.95
N PHE A 234 -14.96 16.73 2.34
CA PHE A 234 -14.33 15.43 2.38
C PHE A 234 -12.83 15.56 2.68
N ILE A 235 -12.31 14.58 3.43
CA ILE A 235 -10.88 14.35 3.58
C ILE A 235 -10.46 13.29 2.58
N TYR A 236 -9.39 13.57 1.85
CA TYR A 236 -8.79 12.68 0.86
C TYR A 236 -7.42 12.25 1.35
N GLN A 237 -7.12 10.95 1.24
CA GLN A 237 -5.79 10.41 1.47
C GLN A 237 -5.37 9.56 0.27
N ARG A 238 -4.14 9.73 -0.23
CA ARG A 238 -3.63 8.84 -1.27
C ARG A 238 -3.12 7.57 -0.63
N LEU A 239 -3.67 6.43 -1.03
CA LEU A 239 -3.23 5.12 -0.51
C LEU A 239 -2.21 4.46 -1.43
N TRP A 240 -2.35 4.67 -2.74
CA TRP A 240 -1.51 4.01 -3.72
C TRP A 240 -1.30 4.84 -4.99
N LYS A 241 -0.17 4.58 -5.66
CA LYS A 241 0.16 5.14 -6.97
C LYS A 241 1.01 4.16 -7.80
N SER A 242 0.95 4.31 -9.11
CA SER A 242 1.90 3.73 -10.06
C SER A 242 2.24 4.78 -11.12
N ASP A 243 3.53 4.89 -11.46
CA ASP A 243 4.02 5.77 -12.53
C ASP A 243 4.39 5.00 -13.80
N ASP A 244 4.19 3.69 -13.78
CA ASP A 244 4.60 2.71 -14.77
C ASP A 244 3.43 1.87 -15.30
N PHE A 245 2.18 2.28 -15.05
CA PHE A 245 1.00 1.54 -15.50
C PHE A 245 0.91 1.52 -17.03
N LYS A 246 0.95 0.33 -17.63
CA LYS A 246 0.91 0.13 -19.09
C LYS A 246 -0.41 -0.46 -19.54
N LEU A 247 -1.16 0.28 -20.34
CA LEU A 247 -2.41 -0.18 -20.95
C LEU A 247 -2.79 0.73 -22.12
N GLY A 248 -3.37 0.16 -23.18
CA GLY A 248 -3.98 0.94 -24.25
C GLY A 248 -4.69 0.04 -25.25
N ALA A 249 -5.64 0.61 -25.99
CA ALA A 249 -6.35 -0.07 -27.06
C ALA A 249 -5.93 0.49 -28.42
N PHE A 250 -5.89 -0.41 -29.41
CA PHE A 250 -5.51 -0.09 -30.79
C PHE A 250 -4.15 0.62 -30.85
N LEU A 251 -3.16 0.07 -30.16
CA LEU A 251 -1.80 0.62 -30.17
C LEU A 251 -1.18 0.41 -31.55
N GLU A 252 -0.61 1.47 -32.11
CA GLU A 252 -0.03 1.45 -33.46
C GLU A 252 1.41 0.92 -33.41
N PHE A 253 1.57 -0.41 -33.33
CA PHE A 253 2.89 -1.04 -33.32
C PHE A 253 3.63 -0.86 -34.66
N ASP A 254 2.89 -0.75 -35.77
CA ASP A 254 3.48 -0.51 -37.10
C ASP A 254 4.13 0.88 -37.24
N ALA A 255 3.65 1.85 -36.46
CA ALA A 255 4.20 3.22 -36.45
C ALA A 255 5.55 3.34 -35.72
N LEU A 256 6.03 2.27 -35.08
CA LEU A 256 7.32 2.25 -34.37
C LEU A 256 8.53 2.23 -35.30
N GLY A 257 8.29 2.08 -36.61
CA GLY A 257 9.29 2.23 -37.66
C GLY A 257 10.08 0.96 -37.98
N PRO A 258 10.88 0.98 -39.06
CA PRO A 258 11.49 -0.21 -39.64
C PRO A 258 12.61 -0.84 -38.80
N LYS A 259 13.04 -0.19 -37.72
CA LYS A 259 14.03 -0.74 -36.78
C LYS A 259 13.41 -1.63 -35.70
N LEU A 260 12.08 -1.69 -35.62
CA LEU A 260 11.39 -2.57 -34.70
C LEU A 260 11.64 -4.04 -35.09
N ILE A 261 12.12 -4.83 -34.14
CA ILE A 261 12.19 -6.29 -34.28
C ILE A 261 11.00 -6.86 -33.52
N MET A 262 10.00 -7.36 -34.24
CA MET A 262 8.85 -8.04 -33.66
C MET A 262 9.05 -9.55 -33.65
N ALA A 263 8.75 -10.17 -32.52
CA ALA A 263 8.68 -11.63 -32.44
C ALA A 263 7.48 -12.11 -33.26
N VAL A 264 7.67 -13.17 -34.04
CA VAL A 264 6.60 -13.87 -34.74
C VAL A 264 6.23 -15.08 -33.89
N ARG A 265 4.94 -15.25 -33.62
CA ARG A 265 4.44 -16.42 -32.92
C ARG A 265 4.72 -17.67 -33.74
N ASP A 266 5.34 -18.67 -33.11
CA ASP A 266 5.47 -19.98 -33.74
C ASP A 266 4.09 -20.63 -33.93
N ALA A 267 3.85 -21.21 -35.10
CA ALA A 267 2.56 -21.83 -35.43
C ALA A 267 2.22 -23.00 -34.49
N SER A 268 3.22 -23.66 -33.92
CA SER A 268 3.08 -24.76 -32.95
C SER A 268 3.04 -24.33 -31.48
N SER A 269 2.98 -23.03 -31.16
CA SER A 269 3.25 -22.54 -29.81
C SER A 269 2.17 -22.85 -28.75
N VAL A 270 0.97 -23.26 -29.14
CA VAL A 270 -0.08 -23.64 -28.17
C VAL A 270 0.00 -25.13 -27.96
N GLN A 271 0.71 -25.52 -26.90
CA GLN A 271 0.72 -26.89 -26.43
C GLN A 271 -0.15 -26.95 -25.17
N ASN A 272 -1.21 -27.75 -25.23
CA ASN A 272 -1.93 -28.14 -24.03
C ASN A 272 -1.07 -29.20 -23.34
N GLU A 273 -0.43 -28.86 -22.22
CA GLU A 273 0.30 -29.85 -21.40
C GLU A 273 -0.62 -30.90 -20.75
N SER A 274 -1.93 -30.84 -20.98
CA SER A 274 -2.92 -31.73 -20.38
C SER A 274 -2.85 -33.20 -20.82
N GLU A 275 -1.92 -33.59 -21.71
CA GLU A 275 -1.71 -35.00 -22.09
C GLU A 275 -0.22 -35.35 -22.23
N GLN A 276 0.56 -35.23 -21.15
CA GLN A 276 1.72 -36.11 -20.99
C GLN A 276 1.23 -37.42 -20.34
N PRO A 277 1.04 -38.52 -21.09
CA PRO A 277 0.82 -39.80 -20.47
C PRO A 277 2.07 -40.16 -19.66
N LEU A 278 1.86 -40.49 -18.38
CA LEU A 278 2.80 -41.19 -17.49
C LEU A 278 3.32 -42.46 -18.17
N ARG A 279 4.26 -42.32 -19.10
CA ARG A 279 5.03 -43.42 -19.69
C ARG A 279 6.49 -43.19 -19.35
N GLN A 280 6.83 -43.47 -18.09
CA GLN A 280 8.07 -44.16 -17.69
C GLN A 280 8.17 -44.24 -16.16
N LEU A 281 7.30 -45.03 -15.54
CA LEU A 281 7.54 -45.60 -14.21
C LEU A 281 7.26 -47.10 -14.31
N GLY A 282 8.21 -47.83 -14.88
CA GLY A 282 8.05 -49.27 -15.03
C GLY A 282 9.04 -49.92 -15.97
N ARG A 283 10.31 -49.99 -15.57
CA ARG A 283 11.17 -51.18 -15.71
C ARG A 283 12.62 -50.82 -15.36
N HIS A 284 12.99 -51.04 -14.11
CA HIS A 284 14.16 -51.85 -13.76
C HIS A 284 14.10 -52.22 -12.29
N ARG A 285 13.34 -53.28 -11.99
CA ARG A 285 13.47 -54.06 -10.76
C ARG A 285 14.32 -55.29 -11.10
N ARG A 286 15.60 -55.26 -10.73
CA ARG A 286 16.40 -56.47 -10.46
C ARG A 286 17.17 -56.26 -9.16
N SER A 287 16.56 -56.79 -8.10
CA SER A 287 17.16 -57.48 -6.95
C SER A 287 18.69 -57.43 -6.77
N ARG A 288 19.12 -57.00 -5.58
CA ARG A 288 20.01 -57.76 -4.69
C ARG A 288 19.85 -57.26 -3.24
N LEU A 289 19.60 -58.20 -2.34
CA LEU A 289 19.58 -58.04 -0.88
C LEU A 289 21.02 -57.88 -0.31
N PRO A 290 21.18 -57.49 0.98
CA PRO A 290 22.32 -56.74 1.50
C PRO A 290 23.35 -57.63 2.23
N PRO A 291 24.49 -57.08 2.67
CA PRO A 291 25.19 -57.58 3.85
C PRO A 291 25.00 -56.66 5.07
N LEU A 292 24.82 -57.32 6.22
CA LEU A 292 24.73 -56.81 7.59
C LEU A 292 26.08 -56.25 8.12
N PRO A 293 26.08 -55.58 9.29
CA PRO A 293 27.16 -54.72 9.76
C PRO A 293 28.24 -55.50 10.51
N THR A 294 29.46 -54.98 10.49
CA THR A 294 30.54 -55.36 11.41
C THR A 294 30.76 -54.24 12.42
N SER A 295 30.60 -54.59 13.68
CA SER A 295 31.01 -53.85 14.86
C SER A 295 32.52 -53.91 15.08
N ASP A 296 32.97 -53.03 15.97
CA ASP A 296 34.26 -52.98 16.70
C ASP A 296 35.47 -52.46 15.91
N SER A 297 36.36 -51.62 16.45
CA SER A 297 36.50 -50.96 17.75
C SER A 297 37.70 -49.99 17.66
N SER A 298 37.95 -49.21 18.72
CA SER A 298 39.19 -48.45 19.05
C SER A 298 39.47 -47.18 18.22
N GLY A 299 39.48 -46.00 18.83
CA GLY A 299 40.64 -45.36 19.48
C GLY A 299 41.17 -44.29 18.50
N GLU A 300 41.22 -42.99 18.79
CA GLU A 300 42.09 -42.32 19.75
C GLU A 300 41.64 -40.85 19.95
N ARG A 301 41.93 -40.34 21.15
CA ARG A 301 42.04 -38.91 21.47
C ARG A 301 43.30 -38.34 20.82
N VAL A 302 43.26 -37.11 20.29
CA VAL A 302 44.37 -36.13 20.43
C VAL A 302 43.78 -34.72 20.54
N SER A 303 44.33 -33.97 21.48
CA SER A 303 44.05 -32.59 21.86
C SER A 303 44.84 -31.56 21.04
N ASP A 304 44.48 -30.29 21.27
CA ASP A 304 45.28 -29.06 21.15
C ASP A 304 45.53 -28.44 19.75
N ARG A 305 44.80 -27.36 19.46
CA ARG A 305 45.28 -25.96 19.58
C ARG A 305 44.15 -24.95 19.41
#